data_AF-A0A2G9TSN1-F1
#
_entry.id   AF-A0A2G9TSN1-F1
#
_cell.length_a   1.000
_cell.length_b   1.000
_cell.length_c   1.000
_cell.angle_alpha   90.00
_cell.angle_beta   90.00
_cell.angle_gamma   90.00
#
_symmetry.space_group_name_H-M   'P 1'
#
loop_
_entity.id
_entity.type
_entity.pdbx_description
1 polymer ?
#
loop_
_entity_poly.entity_id
_entity_poly.type
_entity_poly.pdbx_seq_one_letter_code
_entity_poly.pdbx_strand_id
1 'polypeptide(L)'
;MARNSFGHRVEAPPVYTARTFSSLTGYDDSKLTLQATGYGTACDQIYELDLNKDPRDQIMRRISTGLGGTTCSFFYKQPDNDRRLYAGNFWALNATTYKNIRNTCPAKKCANPATITDPVLRQLCNTSYTWDVFPDYDIFL
;
A
#
# COMPACT_ATOMS: atom_id res chain seq x y z
N MET A 1 -19.95 -17.84 2.06
CA MET A 1 -20.90 -17.47 3.13
C MET A 1 -20.75 -18.48 4.26
N ALA A 2 -20.37 -18.06 5.46
CA ALA A 2 -20.44 -18.91 6.65
C ALA A 2 -21.45 -18.26 7.61
N ARG A 3 -22.48 -19.02 8.01
CA ARG A 3 -23.48 -18.60 9.00
C ARG A 3 -23.01 -19.06 10.38
N ASN A 4 -22.96 -18.16 11.35
CA ASN A 4 -22.93 -18.54 12.77
C ASN A 4 -24.35 -18.50 13.35
N SER A 5 -24.58 -19.32 14.37
CA SER A 5 -25.89 -19.73 14.92
C SER A 5 -26.72 -18.65 15.63
N PHE A 6 -26.42 -17.37 15.44
CA PHE A 6 -27.21 -16.25 15.94
C PHE A 6 -27.43 -15.28 14.78
N GLY A 7 -28.69 -15.12 14.36
CA GLY A 7 -29.14 -14.49 13.11
C GLY A 7 -28.84 -12.99 12.90
N HIS A 8 -27.72 -12.47 13.39
CA HIS A 8 -27.23 -11.15 13.01
C HIS A 8 -26.37 -11.25 11.75
N ARG A 9 -26.76 -10.48 10.73
CA ARG A 9 -26.04 -10.30 9.47
C ARG A 9 -24.80 -9.44 9.77
N VAL A 10 -23.72 -10.05 10.24
CA VAL A 10 -22.41 -9.39 10.33
C VAL A 10 -21.91 -9.26 8.90
N GLU A 11 -21.96 -8.05 8.38
CA GLU A 11 -21.31 -7.70 7.12
C GLU A 11 -19.83 -8.01 7.30
N ALA A 12 -19.32 -8.99 6.54
CA ALA A 12 -17.90 -9.30 6.57
C ALA A 12 -17.14 -8.03 6.20
N PRO A 13 -16.07 -7.65 6.92
CA PRO A 13 -15.24 -6.53 6.51
C PRO A 13 -14.82 -6.79 5.05
N PRO A 14 -14.85 -5.76 4.18
CA PRO A 14 -14.58 -5.96 2.77
C PRO A 14 -13.25 -6.71 2.63
N VAL A 15 -13.26 -7.79 1.86
CA VAL A 15 -12.06 -8.57 1.57
C VAL A 15 -11.12 -7.65 0.82
N TYR A 16 -10.26 -6.97 1.55
CA TYR A 16 -9.26 -6.09 1.00
C TYR A 16 -8.23 -6.96 0.30
N THR A 17 -8.25 -6.96 -1.03
CA THR A 17 -7.31 -7.74 -1.82
C THR A 17 -5.97 -7.02 -1.82
N ALA A 18 -5.06 -7.39 -0.91
CA ALA A 18 -3.66 -7.00 -1.00
C ALA A 18 -3.05 -7.69 -2.22
N ARG A 19 -3.02 -7.00 -3.37
CA ARG A 19 -2.50 -7.55 -4.65
C ARG A 19 -0.99 -7.48 -4.77
N THR A 20 -0.32 -6.81 -3.84
CA THR A 20 1.13 -6.69 -3.83
C THR A 20 1.54 -6.60 -2.38
N PHE A 21 2.39 -7.53 -1.92
CA PHE A 21 2.72 -7.69 -0.50
C PHE A 21 4.23 -7.75 -0.35
N SER A 22 4.83 -6.63 0.01
CA SER A 22 6.13 -6.60 0.67
C SER A 22 5.86 -6.30 2.14
N SER A 23 6.44 -7.08 3.03
CA SER A 23 6.24 -6.92 4.47
C SER A 23 7.55 -7.01 5.23
N LEU A 24 7.74 -6.14 6.21
CA LEU A 24 8.87 -6.19 7.14
C LEU A 24 8.37 -6.19 8.58
N THR A 25 9.08 -6.92 9.44
CA THR A 25 8.81 -6.96 10.87
C THR A 25 9.74 -5.97 11.60
N GLY A 26 9.23 -5.33 12.64
CA GLY A 26 9.99 -4.46 13.53
C GLY A 26 11.04 -5.22 14.34
N TYR A 27 11.95 -4.50 15.00
CA TYR A 27 13.06 -5.11 15.76
C TYR A 27 12.62 -5.93 16.98
N ASP A 28 11.43 -5.65 17.51
CA ASP A 28 10.86 -6.28 18.69
C ASP A 28 9.72 -7.26 18.35
N ASP A 29 9.55 -7.58 17.06
CA ASP A 29 8.47 -8.43 16.54
C ASP A 29 7.04 -7.98 16.92
N SER A 30 6.88 -6.73 17.36
CA SER A 30 5.58 -6.21 17.80
C SER A 30 4.76 -5.62 16.66
N LYS A 31 5.40 -5.24 15.56
CA LYS A 31 4.79 -4.50 14.44
C LYS A 31 5.24 -5.07 13.10
N LEU A 32 4.34 -5.05 12.14
CA LEU A 32 4.58 -5.42 10.75
C LEU A 32 4.20 -4.24 9.85
N THR A 33 5.11 -3.77 9.01
CA THR A 33 4.76 -2.85 7.92
C THR A 33 4.51 -3.63 6.65
N LEU A 34 3.53 -3.18 5.88
CA LEU A 34 3.15 -3.80 4.62
C LEU A 34 2.72 -2.76 3.60
N GLN A 35 3.13 -2.98 2.36
CA GLN A 35 2.66 -2.21 1.21
C GLN A 35 1.39 -2.85 0.67
N ALA A 36 0.33 -2.08 0.47
CA ALA A 36 -0.92 -2.57 -0.10
C ALA A 36 -1.66 -1.52 -0.91
N THR A 37 -2.31 -1.93 -2.00
CA THR A 37 -3.35 -1.15 -2.69
C THR A 37 -4.72 -1.55 -2.16
N GLY A 38 -5.65 -0.59 -2.06
CA GLY A 38 -6.96 -0.79 -1.45
C GLY A 38 -7.13 0.15 -0.26
N TYR A 39 -8.16 -0.06 0.57
CA TYR A 39 -8.37 0.76 1.77
C TYR A 39 -8.59 2.26 1.50
N GLY A 40 -9.23 2.58 0.36
CA GLY A 40 -9.62 3.95 0.00
C GLY A 40 -8.60 4.71 -0.84
N THR A 41 -7.51 4.07 -1.29
CA THR A 41 -6.55 4.63 -2.25
C THR A 41 -6.46 3.78 -3.53
N ALA A 42 -6.17 4.43 -4.67
CA ALA A 42 -6.06 3.77 -5.97
C ALA A 42 -4.65 3.20 -6.24
N CYS A 43 -3.69 3.45 -5.35
CA CYS A 43 -2.30 3.05 -5.45
C CYS A 43 -1.78 2.52 -4.12
N ASP A 44 -0.59 1.94 -4.18
CA ASP A 44 0.08 1.32 -3.05
C ASP A 44 0.39 2.34 -1.96
N GLN A 45 -0.03 2.00 -0.75
CA GLN A 45 0.20 2.74 0.49
C GLN A 45 0.90 1.84 1.49
N ILE A 46 1.67 2.44 2.39
CA ILE A 46 2.27 1.72 3.51
C ILE A 46 1.32 1.72 4.70
N TYR A 47 1.08 0.53 5.22
CA TYR A 47 0.26 0.25 6.39
C TYR A 47 1.09 -0.47 7.46
N GLU A 48 0.62 -0.39 8.69
CA GLU A 48 1.18 -1.05 9.85
C GLU A 48 0.11 -1.90 10.56
N LEU A 49 0.52 -3.09 10.97
CA LEU A 49 -0.25 -4.03 11.77
C LEU A 49 0.44 -4.25 13.12
N ASP A 50 -0.34 -4.24 14.20
CA ASP A 50 0.12 -4.57 15.56
C ASP A 50 0.02 -6.08 15.75
N LEU A 51 1.16 -6.76 15.91
CA LEU A 51 1.22 -8.22 16.00
C LEU A 51 0.78 -8.75 17.38
N ASN A 52 0.58 -7.87 18.36
CA ASN A 52 0.08 -8.25 19.69
C ASN A 52 -1.46 -8.32 19.75
N LYS A 53 -2.15 -7.96 18.67
CA LYS A 53 -3.61 -7.99 18.57
C LYS A 53 -4.02 -8.96 17.48
N ASP A 54 -5.19 -9.59 17.66
CA ASP A 54 -5.76 -10.43 16.61
C ASP A 54 -5.96 -9.58 15.34
N PRO A 55 -5.41 -9.98 14.17
CA PRO A 55 -5.59 -9.25 12.92
C PRO A 55 -7.04 -9.05 12.50
N ARG A 56 -7.96 -9.90 12.99
CA ARG A 56 -9.41 -9.81 12.71
C ARG A 56 -10.11 -8.72 13.51
N ASP A 57 -9.51 -8.31 14.62
CA ASP A 57 -10.07 -7.33 15.56
C ASP A 57 -9.46 -5.93 15.36
N GLN A 58 -8.63 -5.74 14.33
CA GLN A 58 -7.98 -4.48 14.02
C GLN A 58 -8.03 -4.12 12.53
N ILE A 59 -7.99 -2.82 12.26
CA ILE A 59 -7.78 -2.29 10.91
C ILE A 59 -6.35 -1.78 10.86
N MET A 60 -5.63 -2.15 9.80
CA MET A 60 -4.24 -1.73 9.62
C MET A 60 -4.16 -0.20 9.56
N ARG A 61 -3.20 0.36 10.30
CA ARG A 61 -2.96 1.80 10.38
C ARG A 61 -2.19 2.25 9.15
N ARG A 62 -2.73 3.17 8.36
CA ARG A 62 -1.95 3.81 7.28
C ARG A 62 -0.88 4.71 7.89
N ILE A 63 0.38 4.49 7.52
CA ILE A 63 1.51 5.32 7.97
C ILE A 63 1.97 6.31 6.90
N SER A 64 1.64 6.01 5.65
CA SER A 64 1.80 6.90 4.50
C SER A 64 0.71 7.98 4.44
N THR A 65 0.91 8.99 3.60
CA THR A 65 0.02 10.16 3.49
C THR A 65 -1.34 9.85 2.87
N GLY A 66 -1.48 8.74 2.14
CA GLY A 66 -2.66 8.45 1.32
C GLY A 66 -2.66 9.17 -0.04
N LEU A 67 -1.61 9.95 -0.33
CA LEU A 67 -1.41 10.69 -1.57
C LEU A 67 -0.19 10.13 -2.31
N GLY A 68 -0.20 10.23 -3.64
CA GLY A 68 0.87 9.68 -4.48
C GLY A 68 1.05 8.17 -4.31
N GLY A 69 1.97 7.60 -5.09
CA GLY A 69 2.42 6.22 -4.88
C GLY A 69 3.42 6.16 -3.73
N THR A 70 3.37 5.10 -2.93
CA THR A 70 4.41 4.80 -1.94
C THR A 70 4.88 3.36 -2.08
N THR A 71 6.13 3.12 -1.70
CA THR A 71 6.76 1.80 -1.77
C THR A 71 7.83 1.61 -0.71
N CYS A 72 8.22 0.35 -0.49
CA CYS A 72 9.43 -0.03 0.25
C CYS A 72 9.52 0.62 1.63
N SER A 73 8.82 0.06 2.61
CA SER A 73 8.93 0.49 4.02
C SER A 73 10.11 -0.19 4.72
N PHE A 74 10.77 0.49 5.66
CA PHE A 74 11.80 -0.05 6.55
C PHE A 74 11.63 0.46 7.98
N PHE A 75 11.91 -0.38 8.97
CA PHE A 75 12.07 0.07 10.35
C PHE A 75 13.45 0.70 10.52
N TYR A 76 13.47 1.93 11.03
CA TYR A 76 14.72 2.64 11.30
C TYR A 76 15.00 2.62 12.80
N LYS A 77 16.07 1.91 13.19
CA LYS A 77 16.42 1.71 14.60
C LYS A 77 16.80 3.03 15.26
N GLN A 78 15.99 3.46 16.22
CA GLN A 78 16.22 4.60 17.09
C GLN A 78 15.93 4.19 18.54
N PRO A 79 16.31 4.97 19.56
CA PRO A 79 16.07 4.62 20.96
C PRO A 79 14.60 4.31 21.28
N ASP A 80 13.65 4.90 20.54
CA ASP A 80 12.21 4.69 20.68
C ASP A 80 11.64 3.61 19.73
N ASN A 81 12.44 3.08 18.80
CA ASN A 81 12.05 2.13 17.76
C ASN A 81 10.76 2.49 16.98
N ASP A 82 10.38 3.76 16.92
CA ASP A 82 9.08 4.18 16.39
C ASP A 82 9.18 4.99 15.09
N ARG A 83 10.26 4.79 14.32
CA ARG A 83 10.45 5.45 13.03
C ARG A 83 10.42 4.46 11.88
N ARG A 84 9.71 4.83 10.81
CA ARG A 84 9.61 4.04 9.57
C ARG A 84 10.05 4.90 8.41
N LEU A 85 10.99 4.38 7.63
CA LEU A 85 11.34 4.96 6.36
C LEU A 85 10.46 4.36 5.27
N TYR A 86 10.03 5.17 4.31
CA TYR A 86 9.38 4.67 3.10
C TYR A 86 9.61 5.62 1.93
N ALA A 87 9.52 5.10 0.70
CA ALA A 87 9.62 5.91 -0.50
C ALA A 87 8.24 6.33 -1.00
N GLY A 88 8.13 7.52 -1.59
CA GLY A 88 6.90 7.95 -2.27
C GLY A 88 7.08 9.25 -3.07
N ASN A 89 6.05 9.70 -3.78
CA ASN A 89 6.09 10.94 -4.57
C ASN A 89 5.03 11.98 -4.21
N PHE A 90 4.44 11.88 -3.02
CA PHE A 90 3.42 12.84 -2.61
C PHE A 90 3.94 14.29 -2.56
N TRP A 91 5.24 14.49 -2.34
CA TRP A 91 5.89 15.80 -2.36
C TRP A 91 5.86 16.47 -3.74
N ALA A 92 5.92 15.68 -4.83
CA ALA A 92 5.92 16.18 -6.20
C ALA A 92 4.51 16.56 -6.71
N LEU A 93 3.47 16.35 -5.90
CA LEU A 93 2.09 16.64 -6.29
C LEU A 93 1.84 18.15 -6.31
N ASN A 94 1.35 18.65 -7.45
CA ASN A 94 0.87 20.01 -7.55
C ASN A 94 -0.62 20.10 -7.23
N ALA A 95 -0.96 20.70 -6.08
CA ALA A 95 -2.34 20.84 -5.60
C ALA A 95 -3.28 21.55 -6.59
N THR A 96 -2.77 22.44 -7.47
CA THR A 96 -3.61 23.12 -8.47
C THR A 96 -4.01 22.22 -9.63
N THR A 97 -3.25 21.15 -9.88
CA THR A 97 -3.48 20.23 -11.00
C THR A 97 -4.54 19.19 -10.67
N TYR A 98 -4.68 18.80 -9.40
CA TYR A 98 -5.60 17.75 -8.98
C TYR A 98 -6.95 18.32 -8.55
N LYS A 99 -7.97 18.17 -9.41
CA LYS A 99 -9.36 18.52 -9.08
C LYS A 99 -9.94 17.69 -7.93
N ASN A 100 -9.41 16.48 -7.72
CA ASN A 100 -9.78 15.61 -6.61
C ASN A 100 -8.50 15.06 -5.96
N ILE A 101 -8.23 15.51 -4.73
CA ILE A 101 -7.04 15.10 -3.98
C ILE A 101 -7.04 13.61 -3.62
N ARG A 102 -8.19 12.93 -3.70
CA ARG A 102 -8.27 11.47 -3.54
C ARG A 102 -7.75 10.72 -4.76
N ASN A 103 -7.53 11.40 -5.88
CA ASN A 103 -7.05 10.81 -7.13
C ASN A 103 -5.68 11.40 -7.54
N THR A 104 -4.74 11.35 -6.61
CA THR A 104 -3.34 11.78 -6.83
C THR A 104 -2.42 10.63 -7.22
N CYS A 105 -2.94 9.40 -7.28
CA CYS A 105 -2.16 8.22 -7.59
C CYS A 105 -1.62 8.27 -9.02
N PRO A 106 -0.32 8.04 -9.24
CA PRO A 106 0.24 7.97 -10.58
C PRO A 106 -0.28 6.74 -11.33
N ALA A 107 -0.40 6.85 -12.65
CA ALA A 107 -0.84 5.74 -13.49
C ALA A 107 0.26 4.67 -13.59
N LYS A 108 -0.08 3.43 -13.22
CA LYS A 108 0.80 2.25 -13.37
C LYS A 108 1.08 1.96 -14.83
N LYS A 109 2.31 1.54 -15.19
CA LYS A 109 2.65 1.22 -16.59
C LYS A 109 1.82 0.06 -17.13
N CYS A 110 1.51 -0.91 -16.27
CA CYS A 110 0.72 -2.07 -16.61
C CYS A 110 -0.80 -1.85 -16.50
N ALA A 111 -1.29 -0.63 -16.25
CA ALA A 111 -2.71 -0.35 -16.06
C ALA A 111 -3.56 -0.63 -17.31
N ASN A 112 -2.98 -0.44 -18.50
CA ASN A 112 -3.65 -0.73 -19.77
C ASN A 112 -2.76 -1.56 -20.70
N PRO A 113 -2.72 -2.89 -20.52
CA PRO A 113 -1.87 -3.79 -21.31
C PRO A 113 -2.09 -3.70 -22.82
N ALA A 114 -3.28 -3.30 -23.27
CA ALA A 114 -3.60 -3.15 -24.69
C ALA A 114 -2.84 -1.98 -25.37
N THR A 115 -2.38 -1.00 -24.58
CA THR A 115 -1.60 0.15 -25.07
C THR A 115 -0.09 -0.09 -25.06
N ILE A 116 0.36 -1.25 -24.55
CA ILE A 116 1.78 -1.58 -24.45
C ILE A 116 2.26 -2.17 -25.77
N THR A 117 3.09 -1.39 -26.48
CA THR A 117 3.72 -1.79 -27.75
C THR A 117 5.02 -2.58 -27.55
N ASP A 118 5.72 -2.33 -26.44
CA ASP A 118 6.97 -3.00 -26.12
C ASP A 118 6.71 -4.48 -25.72
N PRO A 119 7.29 -5.46 -26.43
CA PRO A 119 7.03 -6.87 -26.18
C PRO A 119 7.60 -7.35 -24.83
N VAL A 120 8.71 -6.77 -24.36
CA VAL A 120 9.33 -7.09 -23.07
C VAL A 120 8.47 -6.54 -21.95
N LEU A 121 8.05 -5.29 -22.05
CA LEU A 121 7.16 -4.68 -21.06
C LEU A 121 5.82 -5.42 -20.99
N ARG A 122 5.27 -5.82 -22.13
CA ARG A 122 4.05 -6.62 -22.18
C ARG A 122 4.22 -7.96 -21.48
N GLN A 123 5.35 -8.64 -21.67
CA GLN A 123 5.66 -9.87 -20.96
C GLN A 123 5.78 -9.62 -19.45
N LEU A 124 6.49 -8.57 -19.04
CA LEU A 124 6.66 -8.19 -17.63
C LEU A 124 5.32 -7.86 -16.96
N CYS A 125 4.45 -7.11 -17.63
CA CYS A 125 3.11 -6.79 -17.14
C CYS A 125 2.18 -8.01 -17.02
N ASN A 126 2.47 -9.10 -17.72
CA ASN A 126 1.76 -10.37 -17.56
C ASN A 126 2.27 -11.20 -16.35
N THR A 127 3.32 -10.75 -15.67
CA THR A 127 3.83 -11.37 -14.44
C THR A 127 3.30 -10.65 -13.19
N SER A 128 3.31 -11.33 -12.04
CA SER A 128 2.79 -10.80 -10.77
C SER A 128 3.76 -9.93 -9.97
N TYR A 129 4.99 -9.70 -10.45
CA TYR A 129 6.08 -9.12 -9.63
C TYR A 129 6.67 -7.83 -10.20
N THR A 130 5.93 -7.12 -11.06
CA THR A 130 6.37 -5.80 -11.55
C THR A 130 5.92 -4.69 -10.62
N TRP A 131 6.87 -3.86 -10.21
CA TRP A 131 6.62 -2.68 -9.40
C TRP A 131 7.01 -1.44 -10.19
N ASP A 132 6.08 -0.49 -10.29
CA ASP A 132 6.37 0.82 -10.86
C ASP A 132 7.17 1.65 -9.83
N VAL A 133 8.38 2.06 -10.22
CA VAL A 133 9.16 3.07 -9.49
C VAL A 133 9.11 4.35 -10.31
N PHE A 134 8.68 5.43 -9.68
CA PHE A 134 8.54 6.71 -10.35
C PHE A 134 9.78 7.58 -10.08
N PRO A 135 10.23 8.38 -11.06
CA PRO A 135 11.46 9.18 -10.94
C PRO A 135 11.37 10.31 -9.91
N ASP A 136 10.16 10.64 -9.47
CA ASP A 136 9.84 11.63 -8.45
C ASP A 136 9.68 11.02 -7.05
N TYR A 137 10.09 9.75 -6.87
CA TYR A 137 10.15 9.12 -5.56
C TYR A 137 11.27 9.74 -4.72
N ASP A 138 10.94 10.07 -3.48
CA ASP A 138 11.86 10.49 -2.43
C ASP A 138 11.64 9.66 -1.15
N ILE A 139 12.55 9.73 -0.19
CA ILE A 139 12.55 8.95 1.04
C ILE A 139 12.01 9.81 2.20
N PHE A 140 11.01 9.27 2.91
CA PHE A 140 10.34 9.93 4.02
C PHE A 140 10.42 9.12 5.31
N LEU A 141 10.33 9.81 6.46
CA LEU A 141 10.38 9.28 7.84
C LEU A 141 9.07 9.55 8.58
#